data_AF-A0A6P1KZW7-F1
#
_entry.id   AF-A0A6P1KZW7-F1
#
_cell.length_a   1.000
_cell.length_b   1.000
_cell.length_c   1.000
_cell.angle_alpha   90.00
_cell.angle_beta   90.00
_cell.angle_gamma   90.00
#
_symmetry.space_group_name_H-M   'P 1'
#
loop_
_entity.id
_entity.type
_entity.pdbx_description
1 polymer ?
#
loop_
_entity_poly.entity_id
_entity_poly.type
_entity_poly.pdbx_seq_one_letter_code
_entity_poly.pdbx_strand_id
1 'polypeptide(L)' 'MDENSEFTTTDNITPQDVAEVIAELELYRERLVQETTETAKRAKLMRVNVMAQLEPELAKIDSALQELRNQQAALSVNN' A
#
# COMPACT_ATOMS: atom_id res chain seq x y z
N MET A 1 10.89 30.69 10.71
CA MET A 1 11.43 29.42 11.26
C MET A 1 10.23 28.55 11.46
N ASP A 2 9.89 27.82 10.42
CA ASP A 2 8.70 26.98 10.34
C ASP A 2 9.08 25.60 10.89
N GLU A 3 9.16 25.50 12.21
CA GLU A 3 9.45 24.26 12.93
C GLU A 3 8.28 23.96 13.86
N ASN A 4 7.19 23.44 13.30
CA ASN A 4 6.38 22.39 13.92
C ASN A 4 5.33 21.90 12.89
N SER A 5 5.72 20.97 12.02
CA SER A 5 4.74 20.21 11.25
C SER A 5 4.03 19.28 12.25
N GLU A 6 2.88 19.75 12.73
CA GLU A 6 1.99 19.03 13.64
C GLU A 6 1.49 17.74 12.97
N PHE A 7 2.29 16.67 13.07
CA PHE A 7 1.90 15.31 12.66
C PHE A 7 1.03 14.61 13.71
N THR A 8 0.14 15.35 14.38
CA THR A 8 -0.81 14.77 15.33
C THR A 8 -2.15 15.49 15.27
N THR A 9 -2.70 15.66 14.08
CA THR A 9 -4.10 16.03 13.97
C THR A 9 -4.91 14.73 13.90
N THR A 10 -5.55 14.41 15.02
CA THR A 10 -6.75 13.55 15.04
C THR A 10 -7.89 14.33 14.37
N ASP A 11 -7.64 14.85 13.17
CA ASP A 11 -8.63 15.46 12.30
C ASP A 11 -9.44 14.31 11.72
N ASN A 12 -10.71 14.54 11.47
CA ASN A 12 -11.62 13.54 10.93
C ASN A 12 -10.97 12.91 9.70
N ILE A 13 -10.59 11.62 9.78
CA ILE A 13 -10.03 10.90 8.64
C ILE A 13 -11.03 11.06 7.48
N THR A 14 -10.61 11.79 6.45
CA THR A 14 -11.45 12.07 5.31
C THR A 14 -11.37 10.91 4.30
N PRO A 15 -12.39 10.73 3.45
CA PRO A 15 -12.30 9.80 2.33
C PRO A 15 -11.07 10.05 1.42
N GLN A 16 -10.58 11.29 1.36
CA GLN A 16 -9.42 11.71 0.61
C GLN A 16 -8.12 11.20 1.25
N ASP A 17 -7.98 11.31 2.57
CA ASP A 17 -6.80 10.78 3.28
C ASP A 17 -6.67 9.27 3.05
N VAL A 18 -7.78 8.54 3.12
CA VAL A 18 -7.80 7.10 2.83
C VAL A 18 -7.47 6.82 1.36
N ALA A 19 -7.90 7.69 0.43
CA ALA A 19 -7.56 7.57 -0.98
C ALA A 19 -6.05 7.68 -1.24
N GLU A 20 -5.38 8.62 -0.57
CA GLU A 20 -3.94 8.82 -0.69
C GLU A 20 -3.18 7.59 -0.15
N VAL A 21 -3.58 7.07 1.01
CA VAL A 21 -2.98 5.86 1.58
C VAL A 21 -3.19 4.64 0.67
N ILE A 22 -4.38 4.50 0.06
CA ILE A 22 -4.63 3.44 -0.93
C ILE A 22 -3.67 3.57 -2.11
N ALA A 23 -3.52 4.78 -2.67
CA ALA A 23 -2.65 5.02 -3.82
C ALA A 23 -1.17 4.73 -3.51
N GLU A 24 -0.69 5.16 -2.34
CA GLU A 24 0.67 4.86 -1.88
C GLU A 24 0.90 3.36 -1.72
N LEU A 25 -0.09 2.65 -1.16
CA LEU A 25 0.02 1.21 -0.91
C LEU A 25 -0.03 0.40 -2.22
N GLU A 26 -0.79 0.85 -3.23
CA GLU A 26 -0.79 0.29 -4.58
C GLU A 26 0.56 0.48 -5.28
N LEU A 27 1.14 1.68 -5.20
CA LEU A 27 2.47 1.98 -5.73
C LEU A 27 3.54 1.12 -5.05
N TYR A 28 3.45 0.97 -3.72
CA TYR A 28 4.36 0.11 -2.98
C TYR A 28 4.27 -1.34 -3.44
N ARG A 29 3.06 -1.87 -3.63
CA ARG A 29 2.83 -3.21 -4.16
C ARG A 29 3.49 -3.41 -5.53
N GLU A 30 3.29 -2.46 -6.45
CA GLU A 30 3.89 -2.54 -7.79
C GLU A 30 5.41 -2.52 -7.70
N ARG A 31 5.97 -1.58 -6.95
CA ARG A 31 7.41 -1.44 -6.75
C ARG A 31 8.00 -2.72 -6.17
N LEU A 32 7.35 -3.32 -5.18
CA LEU A 32 7.79 -4.56 -4.55
C LEU A 32 7.87 -5.71 -5.56
N VAL A 33 6.87 -5.86 -6.44
CA VAL A 33 6.89 -6.86 -7.52
C VAL A 33 8.01 -6.57 -8.53
N GLN A 34 8.20 -5.31 -8.90
CA GLN A 34 9.26 -4.89 -9.82
C GLN A 34 10.65 -5.19 -9.24
N GLU A 35 10.95 -4.68 -8.03
CA GLU A 35 12.23 -4.87 -7.33
C GLU A 35 12.51 -6.37 -7.13
N THR A 36 11.50 -7.15 -6.75
CA THR A 36 11.63 -8.60 -6.60
C THR A 36 11.92 -9.29 -7.93
N THR A 37 11.23 -8.90 -9.02
CA THR A 37 11.45 -9.48 -10.35
C THR A 37 12.84 -9.12 -10.89
N GLU A 38 13.29 -7.88 -10.70
CA GLU A 38 14.62 -7.43 -11.08
C GLU A 38 15.71 -8.15 -10.28
N THR A 39 15.50 -8.31 -8.97
CA THR A 39 16.42 -9.04 -8.09
C THR A 39 16.51 -10.50 -8.48
N ALA A 40 15.37 -11.15 -8.74
CA ALA A 40 15.33 -12.53 -9.24
C ALA A 40 16.11 -12.67 -10.56
N LYS A 41 15.93 -11.73 -11.50
CA LYS A 41 16.66 -11.71 -12.77
C LYS A 41 18.17 -11.57 -12.56
N ARG A 42 18.61 -10.66 -11.69
CA ARG A 42 20.04 -10.45 -11.37
C ARG A 42 20.65 -11.67 -10.68
N ALA A 43 19.89 -12.31 -9.78
CA ALA A 43 20.30 -13.51 -9.06
C ALA A 43 20.17 -14.81 -9.89
N LYS A 44 19.67 -14.72 -11.14
CA LYS A 44 19.35 -15.88 -12.01
C LYS A 44 18.39 -16.88 -11.35
N LEU A 45 17.54 -16.40 -10.44
CA LEU A 45 16.50 -17.19 -9.81
C LEU A 45 15.29 -17.29 -10.73
N MET A 46 14.59 -18.43 -10.67
CA MET A 46 13.32 -18.56 -11.36
C MET A 46 12.28 -17.63 -10.75
N ARG A 47 11.66 -16.80 -11.59
CA ARG A 47 10.63 -15.83 -11.18
C ARG A 47 9.52 -16.48 -10.35
N VAL A 48 9.07 -17.68 -10.73
CA VAL A 48 7.99 -18.40 -10.03
C VAL A 48 8.34 -18.68 -8.56
N ASN A 49 9.60 -19.03 -8.26
CA ASN A 49 10.01 -19.35 -6.89
C ASN A 49 10.05 -18.09 -6.02
N VAL A 50 10.53 -16.98 -6.56
CA VAL A 50 10.61 -15.71 -5.81
C VAL A 50 9.22 -15.09 -5.66
N MET A 51 8.37 -15.20 -6.69
CA MET A 51 6.98 -14.76 -6.60
C MET A 51 6.17 -15.56 -5.59
N ALA A 52 6.40 -16.88 -5.47
CA ALA A 52 5.74 -17.69 -4.44
C ALA A 52 6.13 -17.28 -3.01
N GLN A 53 7.35 -16.77 -2.81
CA GLN A 53 7.78 -16.21 -1.52
C GLN A 53 7.19 -14.81 -1.28
N LEU A 54 6.96 -14.05 -2.35
CA LEU A 54 6.41 -12.71 -2.30
C LEU A 54 4.87 -12.69 -2.15
N GLU A 55 4.19 -13.72 -2.68
CA GLU A 55 2.74 -13.90 -2.65
C GLU A 55 2.09 -13.66 -1.29
N PRO A 56 2.57 -14.19 -0.15
CA PRO A 56 1.97 -13.91 1.16
C PRO A 56 2.06 -12.44 1.58
N GLU A 57 3.08 -11.70 1.13
CA GLU A 57 3.21 -10.28 1.41
C GLU A 57 2.27 -9.45 0.52
N LEU A 58 2.16 -9.79 -0.75
CA LEU A 58 1.18 -9.19 -1.65
C LEU A 58 -0.25 -9.43 -1.17
N ALA A 59 -0.56 -10.63 -0.67
CA ALA A 59 -1.87 -10.96 -0.12
C ALA A 59 -2.24 -10.11 1.11
N LYS A 60 -1.26 -9.78 1.96
CA LYS A 60 -1.46 -8.86 3.09
C LYS A 60 -1.74 -7.45 2.60
N ILE A 61 -0.98 -6.97 1.62
CA ILE A 61 -1.19 -5.65 1.01
C ILE A 61 -2.57 -5.59 0.36
N ASP A 62 -2.97 -6.62 -0.39
CA ASP A 62 -4.28 -6.71 -1.05
C ASP A 62 -5.42 -6.71 -0.03
N SER A 63 -5.25 -7.42 1.09
CA SER A 63 -6.23 -7.41 2.19
C SER A 63 -6.35 -6.03 2.83
N ALA A 64 -5.22 -5.37 3.09
CA ALA A 64 -5.21 -4.01 3.65
C ALA A 64 -5.84 -2.99 2.67
N LEU A 65 -5.55 -3.09 1.37
CA LEU A 65 -6.19 -2.27 0.33
C LEU A 65 -7.71 -2.44 0.33
N GLN A 66 -8.19 -3.68 0.49
CA GLN A 66 -9.62 -3.94 0.56
C GLN A 66 -10.26 -3.35 1.82
N GLU A 67 -9.60 -3.47 2.98
CA GLU A 67 -10.06 -2.85 4.22
C GLU A 67 -10.11 -1.32 4.12
N LEU A 68 -9.07 -0.70 3.56
CA LEU A 68 -9.01 0.76 3.34
C LEU A 68 -10.10 1.22 2.37
N ARG A 69 -10.34 0.49 1.28
CA ARG A 69 -11.43 0.79 0.35
C ARG A 69 -12.80 0.69 1.01
N ASN A 70 -13.00 -0.29 1.89
CA ASN A 70 -14.23 -0.40 2.68
C ASN A 70 -14.40 0.78 3.66
N GLN A 71 -13.31 1.19 4.32
CA GLN A 71 -13.31 2.37 5.20
C GLN A 71 -13.61 3.65 4.42
N GLN A 72 -12.99 3.85 3.26
CA GLN A 72 -13.25 4.98 2.37
C GLN A 72 -14.73 5.02 1.96
N ALA A 73 -15.29 3.89 1.53
CA ALA A 73 -16.70 3.80 1.17
C ALA A 73 -17.63 4.12 2.36
N ALA A 74 -17.30 3.63 3.56
CA ALA A 74 -18.04 3.95 4.78
C ALA A 74 -17.97 5.45 5.12
N LEU A 75 -16.81 6.08 4.97
CA LEU A 75 -16.63 7.52 5.22
C LEU A 75 -17.33 8.39 4.16
N SER A 76 -17.40 7.94 2.91
CA SER A 76 -18.14 8.62 1.83
C SER A 76 -19.65 8.47 1.94
N VAL A 77 -20.17 7.40 2.54
CA VAL A 77 -21.62 7.20 2.74
C VAL A 77 -22.14 7.96 3.97
N ASN A 78 -21.29 8.20 4.96
CA ASN A 78 -21.65 8.88 6.21
C ASN A 78 -21.43 10.41 6.17
N ASN A 79 -20.98 10.98 5.04
CA ASN A 79 -20.89 12.42 4.77
C ASN A 79 -21.95 12.84 3.75
#